data_AF-A0A6S5JP72-F1
#
_entry.id   AF-A0A6S5JP72-F1
#
_cell.length_a   1.000
_cell.length_b   1.000
_cell.length_c   1.000
_cell.angle_alpha   90.00
_cell.angle_beta   90.00
_cell.angle_gamma   90.00
#
_symmetry.space_group_name_H-M   'P 1'
#
loop_
_entity.id
_entity.type
_entity.pdbx_description
1 polymer ?
#
loop_
_entity_poly.entity_id
_entity_poly.type
_entity_poly.pdbx_seq_one_letter_code
_entity_poly.pdbx_strand_id
1 'polypeptide(L)' 'MLASFGIRFVPMPAATDAEYSMLSAIFMDKLESLAVEAEKSEGGAA' A
#
# COMPACT_ATOMS: atom_id res chain seq x y z
N MET A 1 9.14 -3.22 -11.43
CA MET A 1 8.83 -1.79 -11.20
C MET A 1 7.32 -1.73 -10.94
N LEU A 2 6.84 -1.30 -9.77
CA LEU A 2 5.45 -1.49 -9.29
C LEU A 2 4.33 -1.17 -10.32
N ALA A 3 4.58 -0.26 -11.26
CA ALA A 3 3.70 0.01 -12.40
C ALA A 3 3.40 -1.22 -13.28
N SER A 4 4.34 -2.17 -13.42
CA SER A 4 4.13 -3.43 -14.17
C SER A 4 3.18 -4.40 -13.48
N PHE A 5 2.88 -4.18 -12.19
CA PHE A 5 1.90 -4.94 -11.41
C PHE A 5 0.56 -4.19 -11.27
N GLY A 6 0.30 -3.19 -12.11
CA GLY A 6 -0.96 -2.42 -12.09
C GLY A 6 -1.07 -1.39 -10.95
N ILE A 7 0.00 -1.19 -10.18
CA ILE A 7 0.02 -0.20 -9.09
C ILE A 7 0.35 1.18 -9.67
N ARG A 8 -0.60 2.12 -9.56
CA ARG A 8 -0.43 3.53 -9.97
C ARG A 8 -0.21 4.41 -8.75
N PHE A 9 0.95 5.07 -8.69
CA PHE A 9 1.17 6.14 -7.73
C PHE A 9 0.57 7.44 -8.27
N VAL A 10 -0.45 7.94 -7.59
CA VAL A 10 -1.01 9.26 -7.85
C VAL A 10 -0.48 10.19 -6.76
N PRO A 11 0.21 11.30 -7.11
CA PRO A 11 0.64 12.26 -6.10
C PRO A 11 -0.60 12.86 -5.42
N MET A 12 -0.75 12.59 -4.13
CA MET A 12 -1.76 13.20 -3.28
C MET A 12 -1.06 14.29 -2.47
N PRO A 13 -1.32 15.58 -2.72
CA PRO A 13 -0.74 16.64 -1.92
C PRO A 13 -1.34 16.60 -0.52
N ALA A 14 -0.49 16.63 0.50
CA ALA A 14 -0.89 16.94 1.86
C ALA A 14 -0.65 18.44 2.09
N ALA A 15 -1.67 19.15 2.55
CA ALA A 15 -1.56 20.57 2.88
C ALA A 15 -0.87 20.81 4.23
N THR A 16 -0.81 19.79 5.09
CA THR A 16 -0.23 19.86 6.44
C THR A 16 0.54 18.59 6.81
N ASP A 17 1.45 18.69 7.79
CA ASP A 17 2.18 17.54 8.33
C ASP A 17 1.25 16.52 9.00
N ALA A 18 0.17 16.99 9.63
CA ALA A 18 -0.84 16.13 10.24
C ALA A 18 -1.57 15.28 9.18
N GLU A 19 -1.94 15.91 8.06
CA GLU A 19 -2.55 15.22 6.92
C GLU A 19 -1.58 14.23 6.29
N TYR A 20 -0.30 14.60 6.13
CA TYR A 20 0.72 13.68 5.64
C TYR A 20 0.88 12.47 6.55
N SER A 21 0.96 12.67 7.87
CA SER A 21 1.08 11.59 8.86
C SER A 21 -0.12 10.63 8.79
N MET A 22 -1.33 11.17 8.68
CA MET A 22 -2.55 10.36 8.51
C MET A 22 -2.53 9.56 7.21
N LEU A 23 -2.19 10.19 6.07
CA LEU A 23 -2.11 9.51 4.78
C LEU A 23 -1.02 8.42 4.76
N SER A 24 0.12 8.69 5.40
CA SER A 24 1.20 7.71 5.55
C SER A 24 0.76 6.51 6.37
N ALA A 25 0.03 6.72 7.48
CA ALA A 25 -0.48 5.62 8.29
C ALA A 25 -1.45 4.73 7.50
N ILE A 26 -2.40 5.35 6.77
CA ILE A 26 -3.34 4.63 5.90
C ILE A 26 -2.62 3.84 4.80
N PHE A 27 -1.59 4.44 4.20
CA PHE A 27 -0.79 3.78 3.16
C PHE A 27 -0.07 2.53 3.69
N MET A 28 0.54 2.62 4.88
CA MET A 28 1.25 1.50 5.51
C MET A 28 0.29 0.35 5.87
N ASP A 29 -0.86 0.66 6.47
CA ASP A 29 -1.89 -0.32 6.79
C ASP A 29 -2.37 -1.08 5.54
N LYS A 30 -2.59 -0.34 4.44
CA LYS A 30 -2.97 -0.96 3.16
C LYS A 30 -1.88 -1.84 2.57
N LEU A 31 -0.61 -1.43 2.68
CA LEU A 31 0.52 -2.26 2.22
C LEU A 31 0.63 -3.56 3.01
N GLU A 32 0.46 -3.50 4.33
CA GLU A 32 0.47 -4.68 5.19
C GLU A 32 -0.66 -5.64 4.83
N SER A 33 -1.89 -5.13 4.63
CA SER A 33 -3.01 -5.95 4.19
C SER A 33 -2.77 -6.63 2.83
N LEU A 34 -2.15 -5.92 1.87
CA LEU A 34 -1.82 -6.48 0.56
C LEU A 34 -0.73 -7.56 0.67
N ALA A 35 0.26 -7.36 1.55
CA ALA A 35 1.30 -8.36 1.81
C ALA A 35 0.70 -9.65 2.41
N VAL A 36 -0.19 -9.51 3.40
CA VAL A 36 -0.89 -10.66 4.01
C VAL A 36 -1.76 -11.40 2.99
N GLU A 37 -2.43 -10.67 2.09
CA GLU A 37 -3.22 -11.28 1.02
C GLU A 37 -2.33 -12.04 0.02
N ALA A 38 -1.21 -11.45 -0.38
CA ALA A 38 -0.23 -12.09 -1.26
C ALA A 38 0.35 -13.37 -0.63
N GLU A 39 0.76 -13.33 0.65
CA GLU A 39 1.27 -14.49 1.39
C GLU A 39 0.24 -15.62 1.46
N LYS A 40 -1.04 -15.30 1.69
CA LYS A 40 -2.12 -16.31 1.67
C LYS A 40 -2.33 -16.90 0.28
N SER A 41 -2.25 -16.06 -0.76
CA SER A 41 -2.40 -16.50 -2.14
C SER A 41 -1.23 -17.36 -2.61
N GLU A 42 -0.01 -17.12 -2.10
CA GLU A 42 1.19 -17.87 -2.44
C GLU A 42 1.40 -19.12 -1.56
N GLY A 43 0.93 -19.08 -0.30
CA GLY A 43 1.07 -20.15 0.70
C GLY A 43 -0.01 -21.24 0.69
N GLY A 44 -0.97 -21.18 -0.23
CA GLY A 44 -2.01 -22.23 -0.43
C GLY A 44 -1.60 -23.36 -1.38
N ALA A 45 -0.32 -23.50 -1.70
CA ALA A 45 0.21 -24.50 -2.63
C ALA A 45 1.47 -25.21 -2.10
N ALA A 46 1.53 -25.44 -0.78
CA ALA A 46 2.52 -26.32 -0.15
C ALA A 46 1.84 -27.53 0.50
#